data_AF-A0A2R5GRY2-F1
#
_entry.id   AF-A0A2R5GRY2-F1
#
_cell.length_a   1.000
_cell.length_b   1.000
_cell.length_c   1.000
_cell.angle_alpha   90.00
_cell.angle_beta   90.00
_cell.angle_gamma   90.00
#
_symmetry.space_group_name_H-M   'P 1'
#
loop_
_entity.id
_entity.type
_entity.pdbx_description
1 polymer ?
#
loop_
_entity_poly.entity_id
_entity_poly.type
_entity_poly.pdbx_seq_one_letter_code
_entity_poly.pdbx_strand_id
1 'polypeptide(L)'
;MRQVFAVARISSVSFKACSAEVFEDKIRNVASSSMKAKESGNIRANLVSRAAARKDEVKPAPVAKMADPSRSVRIPCTDTLVDLKYLSLLLLVAQNVCLVLSIRYSRIHQMEDGAYVSSTAVVVSEFLKLVASLVLEYFFETGPKESFTAKMKDEFFNIDTVKLSVPGLLYTFQNNMLFVALTNLTAATYQVTAQLKILTTAVFSVIMLGKQISMQQTLSLFMLTIGVGVVQVAVQQASAKPVQQNTEEMNQMVGLAAVLSACLTSGFAGVYFEKILKRGRKVSIYIRNVQLGFFGVVIGLITVAANDLDKVMEGGFFQGYGVPVMIPILTQAVGGLLVAVVMKYADNILKGFATSLSIVLASILSAFLFEVPITNLFMGGAALVIFAVYVYGKFPPKPSADASKGTYSAVPTAVPEGKTTELSKV
;
A
#
# COMPACT_ATOMS: atom_id res chain seq x y z
N MET A 1 30.09 18.56 6.75
CA MET A 1 30.27 17.35 7.61
C MET A 1 29.40 17.31 8.86
N ARG A 2 29.44 18.29 9.78
CA ARG A 2 28.65 18.23 11.05
C ARG A 2 27.12 18.22 10.87
N GLN A 3 26.57 18.93 9.88
CA GLN A 3 25.13 18.90 9.59
C GLN A 3 24.67 17.60 8.89
N VAL A 4 25.55 16.97 8.10
CA VAL A 4 25.28 15.70 7.41
C VAL A 4 25.26 14.52 8.40
N PHE A 5 26.17 14.51 9.37
CA PHE A 5 26.12 13.54 10.48
C PHE A 5 24.91 13.78 11.38
N ALA A 6 24.50 15.02 11.62
CA ALA A 6 23.28 15.30 12.38
C ALA A 6 22.03 14.74 11.68
N VAL A 7 21.90 14.86 10.35
CA VAL A 7 20.77 14.27 9.62
C VAL A 7 20.85 12.74 9.54
N ALA A 8 22.02 12.12 9.34
CA ALA A 8 22.14 10.66 9.40
C ALA A 8 21.84 10.09 10.80
N ARG A 9 22.22 10.81 11.86
CA ARG A 9 21.89 10.46 13.26
C ARG A 9 20.41 10.72 13.55
N ILE A 10 19.83 11.82 13.08
CA ILE A 10 18.39 12.12 13.24
C ILE A 10 17.56 11.14 12.40
N SER A 11 17.95 10.78 11.18
CA SER A 11 17.23 9.79 10.37
C SER A 11 17.36 8.39 10.95
N SER A 12 18.52 7.98 11.48
CA SER A 12 18.67 6.65 12.10
C SER A 12 18.07 6.56 13.51
N VAL A 13 18.14 7.63 14.31
CA VAL A 13 17.58 7.70 15.67
C VAL A 13 16.09 8.00 15.65
N SER A 14 15.61 8.94 14.82
CA SER A 14 14.17 9.19 14.66
C SER A 14 13.46 8.05 13.94
N PHE A 15 14.10 7.31 13.03
CA PHE A 15 13.50 6.10 12.44
C PHE A 15 13.52 4.92 13.41
N LYS A 16 14.60 4.70 14.18
CA LYS A 16 14.61 3.65 15.23
C LYS A 16 13.65 3.95 16.39
N ALA A 17 13.59 5.20 16.86
CA ALA A 17 12.69 5.59 17.95
C ALA A 17 11.24 5.69 17.48
N CYS A 18 10.96 6.38 16.37
CA CYS A 18 9.58 6.55 15.88
C CYS A 18 9.01 5.25 15.26
N SER A 19 9.82 4.44 14.57
CA SER A 19 9.32 3.20 13.95
C SER A 19 9.33 1.99 14.87
N ALA A 20 10.02 2.00 16.02
CA ALA A 20 9.94 0.90 16.98
C ALA A 20 8.92 1.20 18.09
N GLU A 21 8.98 2.38 18.72
CA GLU A 21 8.06 2.70 19.83
C GLU A 21 6.65 3.01 19.34
N VAL A 22 6.46 3.82 18.29
CA VAL A 22 5.10 4.14 17.78
C VAL A 22 4.47 2.94 17.09
N PHE A 23 5.27 2.12 16.40
CA PHE A 23 4.80 0.88 15.76
C PHE A 23 4.49 -0.19 16.80
N GLU A 24 5.34 -0.40 17.82
CA GLU A 24 5.02 -1.31 18.93
C GLU A 24 3.82 -0.83 19.74
N ASP A 25 3.73 0.43 20.15
CA ASP A 25 2.65 0.88 21.02
C ASP A 25 1.30 0.86 20.30
N LYS A 26 1.24 1.25 19.01
CA LYS A 26 -0.02 1.16 18.25
C LYS A 26 -0.36 -0.27 17.85
N ILE A 27 0.62 -1.13 17.54
CA ILE A 27 0.34 -2.55 17.29
C ILE A 27 -0.07 -3.25 18.59
N ARG A 28 0.54 -2.95 19.73
CA ARG A 28 0.18 -3.47 21.06
C ARG A 28 -1.23 -3.04 21.44
N ASN A 29 -1.63 -1.80 21.15
CA ASN A 29 -2.99 -1.31 21.35
C ASN A 29 -4.01 -1.93 20.38
N VAL A 30 -3.65 -2.16 19.13
CA VAL A 30 -4.51 -2.88 18.16
C VAL A 30 -4.62 -4.37 18.52
N ALA A 31 -3.54 -4.99 18.98
CA ALA A 31 -3.49 -6.38 19.42
C ALA A 31 -4.30 -6.60 20.71
N SER A 32 -4.20 -5.69 21.69
CA SER A 32 -5.01 -5.75 22.90
C SER A 32 -6.50 -5.55 22.61
N SER A 33 -6.83 -4.69 21.64
CA SER A 33 -8.21 -4.48 21.17
C SER A 33 -8.75 -5.70 20.41
N SER A 34 -7.92 -6.35 19.60
CA SER A 34 -8.27 -7.57 18.86
C SER A 34 -8.43 -8.79 19.78
N MET A 35 -7.57 -8.93 20.80
CA MET A 35 -7.71 -9.95 21.84
C MET A 35 -9.01 -9.76 22.64
N LYS A 36 -9.32 -8.54 23.09
CA LYS A 36 -10.59 -8.24 23.77
C LYS A 36 -11.81 -8.54 22.90
N ALA A 37 -11.73 -8.30 21.58
CA ALA A 37 -12.81 -8.61 20.65
C ALA A 37 -12.98 -10.14 20.42
N LYS A 38 -11.87 -10.90 20.32
CA LYS A 38 -11.91 -12.37 20.24
C LYS A 38 -12.44 -13.01 21.52
N GLU A 39 -12.02 -12.49 22.68
CA GLU A 39 -12.45 -12.96 24.00
C GLU A 39 -13.94 -12.69 24.22
N SER A 40 -14.44 -11.50 23.85
CA SER A 40 -15.87 -11.18 23.90
C SER A 40 -16.70 -12.02 22.93
N GLY A 41 -16.17 -12.35 21.74
CA GLY A 41 -16.80 -13.28 20.79
C GLY A 41 -16.89 -14.71 21.31
N ASN A 42 -15.84 -15.21 21.97
CA ASN A 42 -15.82 -16.54 22.60
C ASN A 42 -16.75 -16.62 23.81
N ILE A 43 -16.83 -15.55 24.61
CA ILE A 43 -17.78 -15.45 25.74
C ILE A 43 -19.22 -15.47 25.22
N ARG A 44 -19.51 -14.75 24.13
CA ARG A 44 -20.84 -14.72 23.50
C ARG A 44 -21.20 -16.08 22.88
N ALA A 45 -20.26 -16.77 22.25
CA ALA A 45 -20.44 -18.14 21.74
C ALA A 45 -20.68 -19.15 22.88
N ASN A 46 -19.95 -19.03 23.99
CA ASN A 46 -20.16 -19.87 25.19
C ASN A 46 -21.46 -19.58 25.94
N LEU A 47 -21.95 -18.33 25.90
CA LEU A 47 -23.25 -17.97 26.47
C LEU A 47 -24.40 -18.45 25.60
N VAL A 48 -24.26 -18.40 24.26
CA VAL A 48 -25.26 -18.94 23.33
C VAL A 48 -25.31 -20.47 23.40
N SER A 49 -24.16 -21.15 23.54
CA SER A 49 -24.12 -22.60 23.74
C SER A 49 -24.67 -23.03 25.11
N ARG A 50 -24.42 -22.25 26.17
CA ARG A 50 -25.01 -22.49 27.50
C ARG A 50 -26.50 -22.18 27.57
N ALA A 51 -26.99 -21.19 26.82
CA ALA A 51 -28.43 -20.89 26.70
C ALA A 51 -29.18 -21.94 25.88
N ALA A 52 -28.53 -22.56 24.88
CA ALA A 52 -29.08 -23.69 24.15
C ALA A 52 -29.16 -24.99 24.98
N ALA A 53 -28.30 -25.12 26.00
CA ALA A 53 -28.24 -26.29 26.89
C ALA A 53 -29.16 -26.21 28.14
N ARG A 54 -29.90 -25.10 28.35
CA ARG A 54 -30.90 -24.95 29.41
C ARG A 54 -32.31 -24.78 28.82
N LYS A 55 -32.81 -25.82 28.18
CA LYS A 55 -34.26 -26.06 28.06
C LYS A 55 -34.50 -27.36 28.80
N ASP A 56 -34.89 -27.26 30.07
CA ASP A 56 -35.57 -28.26 30.90
C ASP A 56 -35.37 -27.86 32.37
N GLU A 57 -36.23 -26.97 32.90
CA GLU A 57 -36.79 -27.03 34.26
C GLU A 57 -37.62 -25.77 34.59
N VAL A 58 -38.63 -25.99 35.43
CA VAL A 58 -39.84 -25.19 35.63
C VAL A 58 -39.79 -24.32 36.92
N LYS A 59 -40.55 -23.21 36.88
CA LYS A 59 -41.21 -22.39 37.94
C LYS A 59 -40.68 -20.97 38.25
N PRO A 60 -41.59 -19.98 38.49
CA PRO A 60 -41.26 -18.55 38.49
C PRO A 60 -40.97 -18.01 39.90
N ALA A 61 -40.04 -17.06 39.98
CA ALA A 61 -39.75 -16.24 41.16
C ALA A 61 -39.73 -14.74 40.76
N PRO A 62 -39.92 -13.81 41.72
CA PRO A 62 -40.60 -12.54 41.49
C PRO A 62 -39.76 -11.50 40.74
N VAL A 63 -40.48 -10.62 40.03
CA VAL A 63 -39.98 -9.56 39.16
C VAL A 63 -39.09 -8.58 39.94
N ALA A 64 -37.77 -8.74 39.81
CA ALA A 64 -36.81 -7.68 40.09
C ALA A 64 -36.64 -6.84 38.82
N LYS A 65 -36.80 -5.52 38.97
CA LYS A 65 -36.76 -4.50 37.91
C LYS A 65 -35.56 -4.72 36.97
N MET A 66 -35.87 -5.18 35.76
CA MET A 66 -34.89 -5.37 34.69
C MET A 66 -34.52 -4.00 34.14
N ALA A 67 -33.26 -3.62 34.31
CA ALA A 67 -32.69 -2.45 33.65
C ALA A 67 -32.77 -2.62 32.13
N ASP A 68 -33.14 -1.53 31.46
CA ASP A 68 -33.33 -1.39 30.02
C ASP A 68 -32.19 -2.04 29.19
N PRO A 69 -32.48 -3.04 28.33
CA PRO A 69 -31.47 -3.71 27.51
C PRO A 69 -31.04 -2.91 26.26
N SER A 70 -31.44 -1.65 26.11
CA SER A 70 -31.16 -0.85 24.91
C SER A 70 -29.84 -0.06 24.92
N ARG A 71 -28.91 -0.29 25.86
CA ARG A 71 -27.57 0.32 25.81
C ARG A 71 -26.57 -0.56 25.06
N SER A 72 -26.73 -0.62 23.74
CA SER A 72 -25.65 -1.04 22.85
C SER A 72 -24.44 -0.14 23.08
N VAL A 73 -23.37 -0.68 23.67
CA VAL A 73 -22.07 -0.01 23.71
C VAL A 73 -21.60 0.08 22.25
N ARG A 74 -21.76 1.26 21.65
CA ARG A 74 -21.13 1.57 20.36
C ARG A 74 -19.62 1.55 20.57
N ILE A 75 -18.98 0.44 20.19
CA ILE A 75 -17.52 0.37 20.07
C ILE A 75 -17.11 1.35 18.96
N PRO A 76 -16.19 2.30 19.19
CA PRO A 76 -15.72 3.25 18.19
C PRO A 76 -14.79 2.54 17.18
N CYS A 77 -15.33 1.62 16.40
CA CYS A 77 -14.56 0.84 15.42
C CYS A 77 -14.21 1.68 14.17
N THR A 78 -14.99 2.72 13.89
CA THR A 78 -14.79 3.61 12.74
C THR A 78 -13.56 4.50 12.92
N ASP A 79 -13.35 5.06 14.11
CA ASP A 79 -12.26 6.00 14.38
C ASP A 79 -10.89 5.31 14.25
N THR A 80 -10.76 4.08 14.76
CA THR A 80 -9.50 3.32 14.66
C THR A 80 -9.12 2.97 13.22
N LEU A 81 -10.09 2.69 12.35
CA LEU A 81 -9.83 2.41 10.93
C LEU A 81 -9.43 3.66 10.15
N VAL A 82 -10.08 4.78 10.45
CA VAL A 82 -9.74 6.10 9.89
C VAL A 82 -8.31 6.47 10.28
N ASP A 83 -7.95 6.25 11.55
CA ASP A 83 -6.60 6.50 12.05
C ASP A 83 -5.54 5.63 11.36
N LEU A 84 -5.79 4.33 11.19
CA LEU A 84 -4.85 3.42 10.51
C LEU A 84 -4.64 3.79 9.04
N LYS A 85 -5.71 4.20 8.35
CA LYS A 85 -5.64 4.67 6.97
C LYS A 85 -4.70 5.87 6.84
N TYR A 86 -4.92 6.94 7.60
CA TYR A 86 -4.10 8.14 7.50
C TYR A 86 -2.69 7.95 8.06
N LEU A 87 -2.54 7.16 9.12
CA LEU A 87 -1.21 6.79 9.64
C LEU A 87 -0.39 6.03 8.61
N SER A 88 -0.98 5.04 7.92
CA SER A 88 -0.28 4.28 6.89
C SER A 88 0.15 5.17 5.70
N LEU A 89 -0.69 6.14 5.31
CA LEU A 89 -0.35 7.10 4.26
C LEU A 89 0.76 8.06 4.70
N LEU A 90 0.72 8.56 5.93
CA LEU A 90 1.77 9.44 6.47
C LEU A 90 3.12 8.71 6.54
N LEU A 91 3.12 7.48 7.04
CA LEU A 91 4.33 6.64 7.05
C LEU A 91 4.85 6.40 5.63
N LEU A 92 3.95 6.23 4.64
CA LEU A 92 4.34 6.01 3.25
C LEU A 92 5.01 7.26 2.67
N VAL A 93 4.45 8.44 2.95
CA VAL A 93 5.07 9.72 2.55
C VAL A 93 6.47 9.84 3.17
N ALA A 94 6.59 9.62 4.47
CA ALA A 94 7.87 9.71 5.18
C ALA A 94 8.91 8.71 4.66
N GLN A 95 8.49 7.45 4.44
CA GLN A 95 9.34 6.40 3.91
C GLN A 95 9.83 6.73 2.49
N ASN A 96 8.94 7.18 1.60
CA ASN A 96 9.33 7.55 0.23
C ASN A 96 10.28 8.77 0.20
N VAL A 97 10.04 9.78 1.04
CA VAL A 97 10.96 10.92 1.18
C VAL A 97 12.34 10.45 1.64
N CYS A 98 12.38 9.62 2.68
CA CYS A 98 13.62 9.06 3.22
C CYS A 98 14.36 8.23 2.15
N LEU A 99 13.63 7.40 1.41
CA LEU A 99 14.18 6.58 0.33
C LEU A 99 14.84 7.44 -0.75
N VAL A 100 14.15 8.44 -1.27
CA VAL A 100 14.68 9.32 -2.32
C VAL A 100 15.94 10.06 -1.87
N LEU A 101 15.92 10.63 -0.66
CA LEU A 101 17.09 11.32 -0.10
C LEU A 101 18.25 10.35 0.16
N SER A 102 17.97 9.14 0.64
CA SER A 102 18.99 8.12 0.90
C SER A 102 19.62 7.59 -0.40
N ILE A 103 18.84 7.39 -1.46
CA ILE A 103 19.37 7.02 -2.78
C ILE A 103 20.28 8.13 -3.31
N ARG A 104 19.85 9.39 -3.20
CA ARG A 104 20.67 10.53 -3.63
C ARG A 104 21.98 10.60 -2.84
N TYR A 105 21.90 10.46 -1.52
CA TYR A 105 23.07 10.41 -0.64
C TYR A 105 24.04 9.28 -1.02
N SER A 106 23.50 8.08 -1.24
CA SER A 106 24.25 6.89 -1.65
C SER A 106 24.99 7.10 -2.97
N ARG A 107 24.32 7.68 -3.97
CA ARG A 107 24.90 7.96 -5.29
C ARG A 107 26.00 9.02 -5.25
N ILE A 108 25.90 10.01 -4.35
CA ILE A 108 26.96 11.02 -4.19
C ILE A 108 28.23 10.40 -3.60
N HIS A 109 28.09 9.51 -2.59
CA HIS A 109 29.25 8.89 -1.93
C HIS A 109 29.85 7.72 -2.73
N GLN A 110 29.11 7.14 -3.67
CA GLN A 110 29.63 6.10 -4.58
C GLN A 110 30.74 6.54 -5.51
N MET A 111 30.93 7.85 -5.69
CA MET A 111 32.04 8.35 -6.50
C MET A 111 33.42 8.05 -5.86
N GLU A 112 33.46 7.62 -4.60
CA GLU A 112 34.69 7.31 -3.87
C GLU A 112 34.98 5.79 -3.74
N ASP A 113 33.96 4.95 -3.53
CA ASP A 113 34.13 3.52 -3.17
C ASP A 113 33.73 2.49 -4.26
N GLY A 114 33.31 2.95 -5.45
CA GLY A 114 32.86 2.09 -6.55
C GLY A 114 31.34 1.87 -6.61
N ALA A 115 30.81 1.66 -7.82
CA ALA A 115 29.37 1.62 -8.06
C ALA A 115 28.75 0.23 -7.76
N TYR A 116 27.68 0.20 -6.96
CA TYR A 116 26.87 -1.01 -6.76
C TYR A 116 25.97 -1.30 -7.95
N VAL A 117 25.73 -2.58 -8.19
CA VAL A 117 24.77 -3.05 -9.20
C VAL A 117 23.35 -2.89 -8.66
N SER A 118 22.52 -2.09 -9.32
CA SER A 118 21.20 -1.70 -8.78
C SER A 118 20.21 -2.88 -8.71
N SER A 119 20.30 -3.83 -9.64
CA SER A 119 19.44 -5.03 -9.66
C SER A 119 19.70 -5.95 -8.45
N THR A 120 20.95 -6.09 -8.01
CA THR A 120 21.29 -6.84 -6.79
C THR A 120 20.67 -6.20 -5.54
N ALA A 121 20.68 -4.87 -5.45
CA ALA A 121 20.10 -4.14 -4.31
C ALA A 121 18.58 -4.34 -4.21
N VAL A 122 17.90 -4.46 -5.36
CA VAL A 122 16.48 -4.81 -5.41
C VAL A 122 16.26 -6.21 -4.86
N VAL A 123 17.06 -7.21 -5.28
CA VAL A 123 16.97 -8.58 -4.75
C VAL A 123 17.17 -8.62 -3.24
N VAL A 124 18.19 -7.91 -2.73
CA VAL A 124 18.45 -7.85 -1.28
C VAL A 124 17.27 -7.19 -0.55
N SER A 125 16.68 -6.13 -1.10
CA SER A 125 15.50 -5.49 -0.49
C SER A 125 14.28 -6.41 -0.44
N GLU A 126 14.05 -7.21 -1.48
CA GLU A 126 12.98 -8.21 -1.55
C GLU A 126 13.21 -9.37 -0.58
N PHE A 127 14.46 -9.82 -0.46
CA PHE A 127 14.86 -10.85 0.49
C PHE A 127 14.68 -10.39 1.93
N LEU A 128 15.13 -9.18 2.27
CA LEU A 128 14.95 -8.61 3.61
C LEU A 128 13.47 -8.43 3.95
N LYS A 129 12.65 -7.99 2.98
CA LYS A 129 11.19 -7.91 3.13
C LYS A 129 10.57 -9.29 3.38
N LEU A 130 11.02 -10.33 2.67
CA LEU A 130 10.57 -11.71 2.86
C LEU A 130 10.90 -12.21 4.27
N VAL A 131 12.14 -12.05 4.71
CA VAL A 131 12.59 -12.44 6.07
C VAL A 131 11.78 -11.68 7.12
N ALA A 132 11.65 -10.36 6.99
CA ALA A 132 10.86 -9.56 7.92
C ALA A 132 9.39 -10.02 7.97
N SER A 133 8.79 -10.36 6.82
CA SER A 133 7.40 -10.85 6.77
C SER A 133 7.23 -12.20 7.46
N LEU A 134 8.21 -13.12 7.32
CA LEU A 134 8.21 -14.40 8.02
C LEU A 134 8.33 -14.21 9.54
N VAL A 135 9.24 -13.32 9.97
CA VAL A 135 9.43 -12.98 11.39
C VAL A 135 8.15 -12.39 11.97
N LEU A 136 7.53 -11.43 11.28
CA LEU A 136 6.28 -10.81 11.73
C LEU A 136 5.13 -11.82 11.82
N GLU A 137 4.98 -12.72 10.85
CA GLU A 137 3.94 -13.76 10.91
C GLU A 137 4.16 -14.75 12.08
N TYR A 138 5.41 -15.11 12.34
CA TYR A 138 5.76 -16.00 13.45
C TYR A 138 5.41 -15.37 14.80
N PHE A 139 5.84 -14.13 15.03
CA PHE A 139 5.65 -13.45 16.32
C PHE A 139 4.24 -12.93 16.56
N PHE A 140 3.53 -12.43 15.55
CA PHE A 140 2.26 -11.72 15.74
C PHE A 140 0.99 -12.56 15.49
N GLU A 141 1.06 -13.62 14.68
CA GLU A 141 -0.16 -14.33 14.22
C GLU A 141 -0.20 -15.81 14.62
N THR A 142 0.93 -16.51 14.65
CA THR A 142 0.88 -17.99 14.63
C THR A 142 1.39 -18.67 15.90
N GLY A 143 2.26 -18.05 16.68
CA GLY A 143 2.78 -18.66 17.91
C GLY A 143 3.58 -19.94 17.62
N PRO A 144 3.46 -21.04 18.41
CA PRO A 144 4.38 -22.17 18.39
C PRO A 144 4.60 -22.81 17.00
N LYS A 145 5.81 -23.39 16.82
CA LYS A 145 6.40 -23.80 15.52
C LYS A 145 5.52 -24.75 14.68
N GLU A 146 4.77 -25.65 15.30
CA GLU A 146 3.95 -26.65 14.58
C GLU A 146 2.76 -26.02 13.86
N SER A 147 2.17 -24.97 14.43
CA SER A 147 1.08 -24.19 13.82
C SER A 147 1.58 -23.34 12.64
N PHE A 148 2.81 -22.81 12.76
CA PHE A 148 3.41 -21.96 11.73
C PHE A 148 3.69 -22.71 10.42
N THR A 149 4.36 -23.87 10.49
CA THR A 149 4.73 -24.63 9.29
C THR A 149 3.51 -25.17 8.56
N ALA A 150 2.51 -25.65 9.29
CA ALA A 150 1.25 -26.13 8.72
C ALA A 150 0.48 -25.01 8.02
N LYS A 151 0.33 -23.85 8.68
CA LYS A 151 -0.33 -22.67 8.11
C LYS A 151 0.42 -22.13 6.89
N MET A 152 1.75 -22.06 6.94
CA MET A 152 2.56 -21.63 5.80
C MET A 152 2.41 -22.57 4.60
N LYS A 153 2.38 -23.88 4.81
CA LYS A 153 2.21 -24.86 3.73
C LYS A 153 0.83 -24.74 3.09
N ASP A 154 -0.22 -24.68 3.91
CA ASP A 154 -1.61 -24.55 3.43
C ASP A 154 -1.82 -23.25 2.64
N GLU A 155 -1.27 -22.15 3.14
CA GLU A 155 -1.39 -20.82 2.55
C GLU A 155 -0.55 -20.66 1.29
N PHE A 156 0.68 -21.17 1.27
CA PHE A 156 1.61 -20.98 0.16
C PHE A 156 1.23 -21.81 -1.07
N PHE A 157 0.77 -23.06 -0.89
CA PHE A 157 0.36 -23.92 -2.01
C PHE A 157 -1.07 -23.67 -2.50
N ASN A 158 -1.76 -22.67 -1.94
CA ASN A 158 -3.09 -22.32 -2.36
C ASN A 158 -3.09 -21.60 -3.73
N ILE A 159 -4.16 -21.79 -4.51
CA ILE A 159 -4.40 -21.08 -5.79
C ILE A 159 -4.38 -19.55 -5.60
N ASP A 160 -4.75 -19.05 -4.42
CA ASP A 160 -4.63 -17.63 -4.10
C ASP A 160 -3.19 -17.09 -4.15
N THR A 161 -2.18 -17.94 -3.91
CA THR A 161 -0.76 -17.58 -4.11
C THR A 161 -0.44 -17.39 -5.58
N VAL A 162 -0.99 -18.25 -6.44
CA VAL A 162 -0.84 -18.11 -7.90
C VAL A 162 -1.50 -16.82 -8.38
N LYS A 163 -2.63 -16.41 -7.81
CA LYS A 163 -3.23 -15.09 -8.13
C LYS A 163 -2.31 -13.92 -7.76
N LEU A 164 -1.49 -14.06 -6.71
CA LEU A 164 -0.53 -13.02 -6.31
C LEU A 164 0.72 -12.96 -7.19
N SER A 165 1.03 -14.01 -7.95
CA SER A 165 2.09 -13.95 -8.95
C SER A 165 1.74 -13.00 -10.09
N VAL A 166 0.45 -12.80 -10.39
CA VAL A 166 -0.03 -11.91 -11.46
C VAL A 166 0.46 -10.47 -11.27
N PRO A 167 0.24 -9.79 -10.12
CA PRO A 167 0.87 -8.49 -9.85
C PRO A 167 2.39 -8.50 -10.00
N GLY A 168 3.08 -9.52 -9.48
CA GLY A 168 4.54 -9.60 -9.55
C GLY A 168 5.08 -9.68 -10.97
N LEU A 169 4.49 -10.53 -11.81
CA LEU A 169 4.82 -10.64 -13.24
C LEU A 169 4.53 -9.35 -13.99
N LEU A 170 3.38 -8.72 -13.72
CA LEU A 170 3.04 -7.44 -14.35
C LEU A 170 3.96 -6.30 -13.96
N TYR A 171 4.42 -6.25 -12.69
CA TYR A 171 5.44 -5.28 -12.28
C TYR A 171 6.78 -5.51 -12.96
N THR A 172 7.14 -6.77 -13.23
CA THR A 172 8.34 -7.13 -13.99
C THR A 172 8.24 -6.67 -15.43
N PHE A 173 7.11 -6.98 -16.08
CA PHE A 173 6.81 -6.55 -17.43
C PHE A 173 6.83 -5.01 -17.54
N GLN A 174 6.18 -4.34 -16.58
CA GLN A 174 6.19 -2.89 -16.47
C GLN A 174 7.63 -2.34 -16.42
N ASN A 175 8.49 -2.87 -15.55
CA ASN A 175 9.87 -2.39 -15.42
C ASN A 175 10.66 -2.52 -16.73
N ASN A 176 10.50 -3.62 -17.46
CA ASN A 176 11.12 -3.81 -18.77
C ASN A 176 10.60 -2.81 -19.80
N MET A 177 9.28 -2.59 -19.84
CA MET A 177 8.68 -1.59 -20.74
C MET A 177 9.13 -0.17 -20.42
N LEU A 178 9.35 0.17 -19.13
CA LEU A 178 9.91 1.45 -18.75
C LEU A 178 11.36 1.63 -19.25
N PHE A 179 12.17 0.57 -19.24
CA PHE A 179 13.52 0.61 -19.82
C PHE A 179 13.47 0.86 -21.33
N VAL A 180 12.64 0.11 -22.07
CA VAL A 180 12.42 0.32 -23.51
C VAL A 180 11.93 1.75 -23.80
N ALA A 181 11.04 2.28 -22.96
CA ALA A 181 10.58 3.66 -23.11
C ALA A 181 11.70 4.68 -22.88
N LEU A 182 12.56 4.47 -21.88
CA LEU A 182 13.69 5.35 -21.58
C LEU A 182 14.74 5.38 -22.69
N THR A 183 14.95 4.28 -23.41
CA THR A 183 15.89 4.23 -24.53
C THR A 183 15.32 4.85 -25.81
N ASN A 184 13.99 4.94 -25.93
CA ASN A 184 13.32 5.40 -27.16
C ASN A 184 12.62 6.78 -27.02
N LEU A 185 12.57 7.36 -25.83
CA LEU A 185 11.98 8.67 -25.55
C LEU A 185 12.97 9.61 -24.87
N THR A 186 12.76 10.92 -25.07
CA THR A 186 13.45 11.91 -24.25
C THR A 186 13.01 11.78 -22.80
N ALA A 187 13.89 12.11 -21.86
CA ALA A 187 13.58 12.05 -20.43
C ALA A 187 12.33 12.88 -20.08
N ALA A 188 12.14 14.03 -20.72
CA ALA A 188 10.95 14.87 -20.50
C ALA A 188 9.67 14.19 -20.99
N THR A 189 9.66 13.66 -22.22
CA THR A 189 8.50 12.93 -22.77
C THR A 189 8.15 11.71 -21.94
N TYR A 190 9.16 10.93 -21.52
CA TYR A 190 8.99 9.78 -20.63
C TYR A 190 8.35 10.20 -19.30
N GLN A 191 8.89 11.21 -18.61
CA GLN A 191 8.44 11.61 -17.27
C GLN A 191 6.99 12.10 -17.26
N VAL A 192 6.57 12.83 -18.28
CA VAL A 192 5.17 13.30 -18.40
C VAL A 192 4.25 12.13 -18.72
N THR A 193 4.59 11.29 -19.70
CA THR A 193 3.74 10.18 -20.15
C THR A 193 3.59 9.10 -19.06
N ALA A 194 4.64 8.87 -18.26
CA ALA A 194 4.63 7.91 -17.15
C ALA A 194 3.63 8.27 -16.03
N GLN A 195 3.17 9.53 -15.94
CA GLN A 195 2.17 9.91 -14.94
C GLN A 195 0.75 9.47 -15.30
N LEU A 196 0.50 9.06 -16.55
CA LEU A 196 -0.78 8.46 -16.93
C LEU A 196 -1.15 7.25 -16.07
N LYS A 197 -0.17 6.60 -15.41
CA LYS A 197 -0.39 5.56 -14.40
C LYS A 197 -1.39 5.96 -13.30
N ILE A 198 -1.45 7.25 -12.93
CA ILE A 198 -2.38 7.77 -11.93
C ILE A 198 -3.82 7.64 -12.45
N LEU A 199 -4.04 8.04 -13.71
CA LEU A 199 -5.34 7.97 -14.36
C LEU A 199 -5.76 6.52 -14.64
N THR A 200 -4.85 5.67 -15.15
CA THR A 200 -5.16 4.25 -15.38
C THR A 200 -5.52 3.55 -14.07
N THR A 201 -4.82 3.86 -12.96
CA THR A 201 -5.16 3.37 -11.62
C THR A 201 -6.58 3.77 -11.22
N ALA A 202 -6.99 5.01 -11.47
CA ALA A 202 -8.34 5.47 -11.16
C ALA A 202 -9.40 4.74 -11.99
N VAL A 203 -9.16 4.58 -13.30
CA VAL A 203 -10.05 3.84 -14.21
C VAL A 203 -10.21 2.39 -13.74
N PHE A 204 -9.11 1.67 -13.49
CA PHE A 204 -9.18 0.31 -12.98
C PHE A 204 -9.81 0.24 -11.59
N SER A 205 -9.63 1.24 -10.72
CA SER A 205 -10.29 1.29 -9.41
C SER A 205 -11.81 1.37 -9.52
N VAL A 206 -12.33 2.11 -10.50
CA VAL A 206 -13.78 2.15 -10.80
C VAL A 206 -14.23 0.80 -11.36
N ILE A 207 -13.54 0.26 -12.38
CA ILE A 207 -13.97 -0.97 -13.07
C ILE A 207 -13.86 -2.21 -12.18
N MET A 208 -12.74 -2.39 -11.47
CA MET A 208 -12.43 -3.65 -10.77
C MET A 208 -12.92 -3.70 -9.32
N LEU A 209 -12.95 -2.54 -8.66
CA LEU A 209 -13.40 -2.40 -7.26
C LEU A 209 -14.78 -1.72 -7.17
N GLY A 210 -15.36 -1.24 -8.26
CA GLY A 210 -16.67 -0.57 -8.20
C GLY A 210 -16.64 0.73 -7.40
N LYS A 211 -15.50 1.43 -7.37
CA LYS A 211 -15.42 2.71 -6.65
C LYS A 211 -16.23 3.78 -7.36
N GLN A 212 -16.92 4.60 -6.58
CA GLN A 212 -17.53 5.82 -7.06
C GLN A 212 -16.54 6.96 -6.87
N ILE A 213 -16.28 7.73 -7.92
CA ILE A 213 -15.37 8.89 -7.90
C ILE A 213 -16.19 10.11 -8.31
N SER A 214 -16.15 11.17 -7.51
CA SER A 214 -16.88 12.41 -7.81
C SER A 214 -16.22 13.15 -8.98
N MET A 215 -16.98 14.02 -9.66
CA MET A 215 -16.41 14.87 -10.73
C MET A 215 -15.26 15.75 -10.23
N GLN A 216 -15.34 16.22 -8.98
CA GLN A 216 -14.26 16.99 -8.32
C GLN A 216 -13.03 16.12 -8.07
N GLN A 217 -13.21 14.88 -7.64
CA GLN A 217 -12.12 13.93 -7.48
C GLN A 217 -11.48 13.55 -8.81
N THR A 218 -12.28 13.37 -9.87
CA THR A 218 -11.77 13.15 -11.22
C THR A 218 -10.92 14.33 -11.68
N LEU A 219 -11.42 15.56 -11.52
CA LEU A 219 -10.66 16.77 -11.85
C LEU A 219 -9.35 16.85 -11.06
N SER A 220 -9.38 16.53 -9.77
CA SER A 220 -8.17 16.51 -8.93
C SER A 220 -7.14 15.46 -9.39
N LEU A 221 -7.56 14.33 -9.97
CA LEU A 221 -6.65 13.32 -10.50
C LEU A 221 -5.95 13.80 -11.78
N PHE A 222 -6.64 14.55 -12.64
CA PHE A 222 -6.02 15.22 -13.79
C PHE A 222 -5.03 16.29 -13.34
N MET A 223 -5.42 17.14 -12.38
CA MET A 223 -4.54 18.15 -11.79
C MET A 223 -3.30 17.50 -11.17
N LEU A 224 -3.47 16.40 -10.42
CA LEU A 224 -2.35 15.65 -9.84
C LEU A 224 -1.40 15.13 -10.92
N THR A 225 -1.94 14.55 -11.99
CA THR A 225 -1.16 13.98 -13.10
C THR A 225 -0.31 15.06 -13.78
N ILE A 226 -0.91 16.21 -14.09
CA ILE A 226 -0.21 17.36 -14.68
C ILE A 226 0.84 17.90 -13.70
N GLY A 227 0.47 18.09 -12.43
CA GLY A 227 1.36 18.68 -11.42
C GLY A 227 2.60 17.84 -11.18
N VAL A 228 2.45 16.51 -11.07
CA VAL A 228 3.58 15.59 -10.94
C VAL A 228 4.43 15.59 -12.20
N GLY A 229 3.83 15.62 -13.39
CA GLY A 229 4.56 15.69 -14.66
C GLY A 229 5.46 16.93 -14.71
N VAL A 230 4.91 18.09 -14.36
CA VAL A 230 5.63 19.36 -14.28
C VAL A 230 6.76 19.31 -13.24
N VAL A 231 6.49 18.81 -12.03
CA VAL A 231 7.50 18.65 -10.97
C VAL A 231 8.66 17.76 -11.43
N GLN A 232 8.36 16.63 -12.08
CA GLN A 232 9.39 15.69 -12.53
C GLN A 232 10.25 16.27 -13.66
N VAL A 233 9.65 16.99 -14.60
CA VAL A 233 10.41 17.71 -15.65
C VAL A 233 11.32 18.76 -15.02
N ALA A 234 10.81 19.53 -14.06
CA ALA A 234 11.59 20.56 -13.37
C ALA A 234 12.78 19.97 -12.57
N VAL A 235 12.57 18.87 -11.86
CA VAL A 235 13.63 18.16 -11.12
C VAL A 235 14.69 17.60 -12.08
N GLN A 236 14.28 17.08 -13.23
CA GLN A 236 15.21 16.59 -14.25
C GLN A 236 16.08 17.71 -14.82
N GLN A 237 15.50 18.87 -15.12
CA GLN A 237 16.23 20.04 -15.62
C GLN A 237 17.23 20.58 -14.59
N ALA A 238 16.86 20.59 -13.31
CA ALA A 238 17.73 21.05 -12.23
C ALA A 238 18.91 20.10 -11.95
N SER A 239 18.84 18.85 -12.40
CA SER A 239 19.87 17.82 -12.15
C SER A 239 20.85 17.64 -13.32
N ALA A 240 20.80 18.50 -14.34
CA ALA A 240 21.50 18.27 -15.61
C ALA A 240 23.04 18.36 -15.49
N LYS A 241 23.70 17.20 -15.49
CA LYS A 241 24.76 16.95 -16.47
C LYS A 241 24.07 16.51 -17.77
N PRO A 242 24.49 16.98 -18.96
CA PRO A 242 23.89 16.54 -20.22
C PRO A 242 24.17 15.05 -20.38
N VAL A 243 23.13 14.22 -20.27
CA VAL A 243 23.21 12.84 -20.73
C VAL A 243 23.17 12.92 -22.25
N GLN A 244 24.30 12.67 -22.90
CA GLN A 244 24.33 12.32 -24.32
C GLN A 244 23.49 11.04 -24.47
N GLN A 245 22.22 11.20 -24.85
CA GLN A 245 21.48 10.08 -25.42
C GLN A 245 22.12 9.81 -26.78
N ASN A 246 22.74 8.63 -26.93
CA ASN A 246 23.20 8.16 -28.22
C ASN A 246 22.04 8.27 -29.20
N THR A 247 22.22 9.05 -30.26
CA THR A 247 21.22 9.33 -31.30
C THR A 247 21.02 8.14 -32.24
N GLU A 248 21.36 6.93 -31.80
CA GLU A 248 21.10 5.71 -32.57
C GLU A 248 19.60 5.41 -32.48
N GLU A 249 18.92 5.76 -33.57
CA GLU A 249 17.52 5.50 -33.94
C GLU A 249 16.51 5.38 -32.77
N MET A 250 16.23 6.50 -32.09
CA MET A 250 15.10 6.58 -31.17
C MET A 250 13.78 6.39 -31.92
N ASN A 251 13.13 5.23 -31.75
CA ASN A 251 11.80 5.00 -32.28
C ASN A 251 10.74 5.49 -31.30
N GLN A 252 10.31 6.75 -31.48
CA GLN A 252 9.33 7.40 -30.59
C GLN A 252 8.01 6.62 -30.47
N MET A 253 7.55 5.97 -31.54
CA MET A 253 6.31 5.18 -31.48
C MET A 253 6.47 3.96 -30.57
N VAL A 254 7.59 3.25 -30.67
CA VAL A 254 7.91 2.11 -29.79
C VAL A 254 8.02 2.60 -28.35
N GLY A 255 8.70 3.73 -28.12
CA GLY A 255 8.84 4.32 -26.80
C GLY A 255 7.49 4.72 -26.18
N LEU A 256 6.62 5.38 -26.94
CA LEU A 256 5.27 5.76 -26.52
C LEU A 256 4.40 4.52 -26.23
N ALA A 257 4.44 3.51 -27.11
CA ALA A 257 3.70 2.26 -26.91
C ALA A 257 4.17 1.52 -25.66
N ALA A 258 5.48 1.52 -25.38
CA ALA A 258 6.06 0.89 -24.20
C ALA A 258 5.64 1.58 -22.91
N VAL A 259 5.73 2.92 -22.81
CA VAL A 259 5.30 3.65 -21.60
C VAL A 259 3.79 3.57 -21.37
N LEU A 260 2.97 3.58 -22.43
CA LEU A 260 1.52 3.40 -22.30
C LEU A 260 1.18 1.99 -21.80
N SER A 261 1.83 0.97 -22.34
CA SER A 261 1.70 -0.42 -21.87
C SER A 261 2.11 -0.52 -20.39
N ALA A 262 3.21 0.10 -20.00
CA ALA A 262 3.68 0.14 -18.62
C ALA A 262 2.69 0.84 -17.67
N CYS A 263 2.08 1.96 -18.09
CA CYS A 263 1.08 2.68 -17.31
C CYS A 263 -0.20 1.88 -17.13
N LEU A 264 -0.66 1.16 -18.16
CA LEU A 264 -1.84 0.30 -18.09
C LEU A 264 -1.61 -0.88 -17.13
N THR A 265 -0.49 -1.58 -17.29
CA THR A 265 -0.16 -2.73 -16.42
C THR A 265 0.11 -2.29 -14.98
N SER A 266 0.73 -1.12 -14.76
CA SER A 266 0.92 -0.55 -13.42
C SER A 266 -0.40 -0.31 -12.69
N GLY A 267 -1.35 0.34 -13.38
CA GLY A 267 -2.67 0.63 -12.83
C GLY A 267 -3.45 -0.65 -12.54
N PHE A 268 -3.46 -1.58 -13.48
CA PHE A 268 -4.11 -2.88 -13.30
C PHE A 268 -3.51 -3.67 -12.13
N ALA A 269 -2.18 -3.85 -12.10
CA ALA A 269 -1.49 -4.67 -11.09
C ALA A 269 -1.72 -4.12 -9.67
N GLY A 270 -1.62 -2.81 -9.48
CA GLY A 270 -1.85 -2.18 -8.18
C GLY A 270 -3.28 -2.34 -7.69
N VAL A 271 -4.26 -2.13 -8.58
CA VAL A 271 -5.68 -2.25 -8.24
C VAL A 271 -6.09 -3.72 -8.06
N TYR A 272 -5.53 -4.64 -8.86
CA TYR A 272 -5.72 -6.08 -8.69
C TYR A 272 -5.18 -6.55 -7.34
N PHE A 273 -4.01 -6.06 -6.94
CA PHE A 273 -3.46 -6.34 -5.61
C PHE A 273 -4.35 -5.78 -4.48
N GLU A 274 -4.88 -4.56 -4.63
CA GLU A 274 -5.90 -4.01 -3.71
C GLU A 274 -7.11 -4.94 -3.59
N LYS A 275 -7.60 -5.45 -4.73
CA LYS A 275 -8.75 -6.34 -4.80
C LYS A 275 -8.49 -7.66 -4.06
N ILE A 276 -7.32 -8.26 -4.24
CA ILE A 276 -6.95 -9.51 -3.53
C ILE A 276 -6.91 -9.26 -2.02
N LEU A 277 -6.31 -8.16 -1.57
CA LEU A 277 -6.19 -7.87 -0.13
C LEU A 277 -7.53 -7.56 0.55
N LYS A 278 -8.46 -6.90 -0.16
CA LYS A 278 -9.73 -6.45 0.43
C LYS A 278 -10.91 -7.41 0.21
N ARG A 279 -10.94 -8.11 -0.92
CA ARG A 279 -12.06 -8.99 -1.32
C ARG A 279 -11.67 -10.46 -1.40
N GLY A 280 -10.37 -10.77 -1.37
CA GLY A 280 -9.89 -12.15 -1.35
C GLY A 280 -10.08 -12.81 0.01
N ARG A 281 -9.54 -14.01 0.14
CA ARG A 281 -9.57 -14.75 1.40
C ARG A 281 -8.84 -13.97 2.51
N LYS A 282 -9.41 -13.99 3.72
CA LYS A 282 -8.87 -13.37 4.93
C LYS A 282 -7.58 -14.10 5.36
N VAL A 283 -6.48 -13.68 4.75
CA VAL A 283 -5.12 -14.13 5.07
C VAL A 283 -4.40 -12.95 5.72
N SER A 284 -3.46 -13.24 6.62
CA SER A 284 -2.66 -12.18 7.26
C SER A 284 -1.89 -11.38 6.19
N ILE A 285 -1.64 -10.10 6.47
CA ILE A 285 -0.88 -9.23 5.56
C ILE A 285 0.54 -9.76 5.40
N TYR A 286 1.09 -10.33 6.48
CA TYR A 286 2.44 -10.86 6.51
C TYR A 286 2.59 -12.05 5.57
N ILE A 287 1.65 -13.01 5.57
CA ILE A 287 1.67 -14.14 4.61
C ILE A 287 1.53 -13.63 3.16
N ARG A 288 0.67 -12.63 2.92
CA ARG A 288 0.56 -12.01 1.58
C ARG A 288 1.89 -11.36 1.16
N ASN A 289 2.61 -10.74 2.09
CA ASN A 289 3.95 -10.20 1.85
C ASN A 289 5.02 -11.28 1.70
N VAL A 290 4.91 -12.43 2.35
CA VAL A 290 5.78 -13.60 2.14
C VAL A 290 5.59 -14.13 0.71
N GLN A 291 4.34 -14.33 0.28
CA GLN A 291 4.01 -14.77 -1.08
C GLN A 291 4.58 -13.81 -2.13
N LEU A 292 4.36 -12.50 -1.96
CA LEU A 292 4.91 -11.48 -2.85
C LEU A 292 6.44 -11.39 -2.80
N GLY A 293 7.03 -11.43 -1.60
CA GLY A 293 8.48 -11.36 -1.42
C GLY A 293 9.20 -12.55 -2.04
N PHE A 294 8.61 -13.75 -1.95
CA PHE A 294 9.14 -14.93 -2.63
C PHE A 294 9.22 -14.73 -4.14
N PHE A 295 8.11 -14.34 -4.79
CA PHE A 295 8.12 -14.06 -6.22
C PHE A 295 9.06 -12.90 -6.57
N GLY A 296 9.12 -11.87 -5.73
CA GLY A 296 10.03 -10.73 -5.89
C GLY A 296 11.51 -11.13 -5.89
N VAL A 297 11.93 -12.03 -4.98
CA VAL A 297 13.30 -12.57 -4.96
C VAL A 297 13.59 -13.39 -6.22
N VAL A 298 12.69 -14.31 -6.60
CA VAL A 298 12.88 -15.15 -7.80
C VAL A 298 13.00 -14.30 -9.06
N ILE A 299 12.06 -13.39 -9.27
CA ILE A 299 12.05 -12.46 -10.40
C ILE A 299 13.27 -11.56 -10.38
N GLY A 300 13.67 -11.06 -9.20
CA GLY A 300 14.84 -10.21 -9.06
C GLY A 300 16.13 -10.94 -9.44
N LEU A 301 16.29 -12.21 -9.03
CA LEU A 301 17.43 -13.03 -9.41
C LEU A 301 17.47 -13.29 -10.92
N ILE A 302 16.31 -13.57 -11.54
CA ILE A 302 16.20 -13.68 -13.01
C ILE A 302 16.61 -12.36 -13.67
N THR A 303 16.21 -11.21 -13.10
CA THR A 303 16.57 -9.89 -13.62
C THR A 303 18.06 -9.62 -13.53
N VAL A 304 18.72 -10.02 -12.44
CA VAL A 304 20.18 -9.95 -12.30
C VAL A 304 20.86 -10.82 -13.34
N ALA A 305 20.41 -12.08 -13.48
CA ALA A 305 20.98 -13.02 -14.45
C ALA A 305 20.81 -12.55 -15.91
N ALA A 306 19.70 -11.87 -16.23
CA ALA A 306 19.42 -11.41 -17.59
C ALA A 306 20.14 -10.10 -17.96
N ASN A 307 20.36 -9.18 -17.01
CA ASN A 307 20.80 -7.82 -17.32
C ASN A 307 22.17 -7.42 -16.75
N ASP A 308 22.63 -8.06 -15.67
CA ASP A 308 23.83 -7.62 -14.95
C ASP A 308 24.74 -8.79 -14.53
N LEU A 309 24.60 -9.96 -15.17
CA LEU A 309 25.35 -11.16 -14.81
C LEU A 309 26.86 -10.94 -14.96
N ASP A 310 27.31 -10.34 -16.06
CA ASP A 310 28.73 -10.09 -16.33
C ASP A 310 29.35 -9.22 -15.22
N LYS A 311 28.69 -8.12 -14.86
CA LYS A 311 29.12 -7.22 -13.77
C LYS A 311 29.20 -7.97 -12.44
N VAL A 312 28.23 -8.84 -12.16
CA VAL A 312 28.19 -9.63 -10.94
C VAL A 312 29.27 -10.71 -10.92
N MET A 313 29.63 -11.29 -12.06
CA MET A 313 30.72 -12.26 -12.16
C MET A 313 32.10 -11.60 -11.98
N GLU A 314 32.28 -10.38 -12.49
CA GLU A 314 33.53 -9.62 -12.35
C GLU A 314 33.74 -9.03 -10.95
N GLY A 315 32.75 -8.30 -10.44
CA GLY A 315 32.87 -7.57 -9.16
C GLY A 315 32.28 -8.30 -7.95
N GLY A 316 31.53 -9.37 -8.17
CA GLY A 316 30.74 -10.05 -7.15
C GLY A 316 29.35 -9.45 -6.96
N PHE A 317 28.48 -10.21 -6.29
CA PHE A 317 27.08 -9.81 -6.06
C PHE A 317 26.94 -8.58 -5.13
N PHE A 318 27.81 -8.46 -4.14
CA PHE A 318 27.79 -7.39 -3.14
C PHE A 318 28.83 -6.29 -3.41
N GLN A 319 29.26 -6.13 -4.66
CA GLN A 319 30.23 -5.10 -5.04
C GLN A 319 29.72 -3.69 -4.73
N GLY A 320 30.59 -2.85 -4.17
CA GLY A 320 30.24 -1.46 -3.81
C GLY A 320 29.21 -1.35 -2.67
N TYR A 321 28.91 -2.43 -1.92
CA TYR A 321 28.01 -2.36 -0.77
C TYR A 321 28.72 -1.74 0.43
N GLY A 322 28.36 -0.50 0.75
CA GLY A 322 28.72 0.18 1.99
C GLY A 322 27.50 0.56 2.81
N VAL A 323 27.73 1.18 3.97
CA VAL A 323 26.65 1.76 4.81
C VAL A 323 25.73 2.70 4.00
N PRO A 324 26.22 3.58 3.12
CA PRO A 324 25.36 4.44 2.30
C PRO A 324 24.43 3.67 1.35
N VAL A 325 24.77 2.44 0.95
CA VAL A 325 23.96 1.57 0.07
C VAL A 325 22.96 0.76 0.89
N MET A 326 23.34 0.32 2.09
CA MET A 326 22.45 -0.44 2.96
C MET A 326 21.24 0.37 3.45
N ILE A 327 21.40 1.68 3.67
CA ILE A 327 20.29 2.55 4.10
C ILE A 327 19.11 2.52 3.10
N PRO A 328 19.27 2.86 1.81
CA PRO A 328 18.15 2.80 0.87
C PRO A 328 17.62 1.38 0.66
N ILE A 329 18.44 0.33 0.75
CA ILE A 329 17.97 -1.07 0.69
C ILE A 329 17.02 -1.41 1.85
N LEU A 330 17.39 -1.03 3.08
CA LEU A 330 16.55 -1.24 4.26
C LEU A 330 15.26 -0.41 4.18
N THR A 331 15.37 0.86 3.80
CA THR A 331 14.22 1.74 3.63
C THR A 331 13.27 1.23 2.53
N GLN A 332 13.81 0.64 1.46
CA GLN A 332 13.03 0.00 0.40
C GLN A 332 12.28 -1.24 0.91
N ALA A 333 12.94 -2.10 1.69
CA ALA A 333 12.31 -3.28 2.28
C ALA A 333 11.13 -2.89 3.20
N VAL A 334 11.30 -1.87 4.05
CA VAL A 334 10.22 -1.32 4.89
C VAL A 334 9.10 -0.73 4.05
N GLY A 335 9.43 0.03 3.00
CA GLY A 335 8.45 0.54 2.05
C GLY A 335 7.60 -0.55 1.42
N GLY A 336 8.22 -1.66 1.02
CA GLY A 336 7.52 -2.83 0.48
C GLY A 336 6.50 -3.44 1.45
N LEU A 337 6.85 -3.56 2.74
CA LEU A 337 5.91 -4.02 3.77
C LEU A 337 4.74 -3.03 3.95
N LEU A 338 5.07 -1.74 3.98
CA LEU A 338 4.11 -0.66 4.20
C LEU A 338 3.12 -0.52 3.04
N VAL A 339 3.54 -0.81 1.80
CA VAL A 339 2.63 -0.82 0.65
C VAL A 339 1.46 -1.77 0.89
N ALA A 340 1.67 -2.99 1.39
CA ALA A 340 0.55 -3.90 1.65
C ALA A 340 -0.40 -3.39 2.75
N VAL A 341 0.13 -2.71 3.77
CA VAL A 341 -0.67 -2.05 4.81
C VAL A 341 -1.53 -0.93 4.20
N VAL A 342 -0.93 -0.05 3.40
CA VAL A 342 -1.64 1.04 2.70
C VAL A 342 -2.71 0.46 1.77
N MET A 343 -2.40 -0.59 1.01
CA MET A 343 -3.38 -1.23 0.12
C MET A 343 -4.52 -1.91 0.87
N LYS A 344 -4.31 -2.34 2.13
CA LYS A 344 -5.37 -2.91 2.96
C LYS A 344 -6.27 -1.83 3.58
N TYR A 345 -5.70 -0.79 4.17
CA TYR A 345 -6.44 0.20 4.98
C TYR A 345 -6.78 1.48 4.22
N ALA A 346 -5.94 1.90 3.29
CA ALA A 346 -6.19 2.98 2.35
C ALA A 346 -6.50 2.37 0.97
N ASP A 347 -6.15 3.04 -0.11
CA ASP A 347 -6.31 2.50 -1.45
C ASP A 347 -5.23 2.97 -2.42
N ASN A 348 -5.21 2.37 -3.62
CA ASN A 348 -4.19 2.65 -4.62
C ASN A 348 -4.25 4.09 -5.14
N ILE A 349 -5.42 4.74 -5.09
CA ILE A 349 -5.57 6.15 -5.49
C ILE A 349 -4.89 7.06 -4.47
N LEU A 350 -5.21 6.87 -3.17
CA LEU A 350 -4.59 7.61 -2.07
C LEU A 350 -3.09 7.33 -1.94
N LYS A 351 -2.65 6.09 -2.24
CA LYS A 351 -1.23 5.76 -2.41
C LYS A 351 -0.60 6.63 -3.50
N GLY A 352 -1.30 6.83 -4.62
CA GLY A 352 -0.89 7.74 -5.70
C GLY A 352 -0.67 9.17 -5.18
N PHE A 353 -1.66 9.75 -4.50
CA PHE A 353 -1.54 11.08 -3.88
C PHE A 353 -0.39 11.18 -2.86
N ALA A 354 -0.25 10.20 -1.98
CA ALA A 354 0.84 10.14 -1.00
C ALA A 354 2.22 10.09 -1.68
N THR A 355 2.34 9.29 -2.75
CA THR A 355 3.58 9.19 -3.53
C THR A 355 3.89 10.52 -4.22
N SER A 356 2.89 11.16 -4.84
CA SER A 356 3.04 12.49 -5.46
C SER A 356 3.47 13.56 -4.46
N LEU A 357 2.85 13.59 -3.28
CA LEU A 357 3.23 14.52 -2.21
C LEU A 357 4.66 14.25 -1.72
N SER A 358 5.06 12.99 -1.60
CA SER A 358 6.42 12.62 -1.20
C SER A 358 7.49 13.11 -2.18
N ILE A 359 7.19 13.15 -3.49
CA ILE A 359 8.11 13.68 -4.50
C ILE A 359 8.34 15.19 -4.28
N VAL A 360 7.26 15.94 -4.04
CA VAL A 360 7.34 17.39 -3.76
C VAL A 360 8.16 17.63 -2.49
N LEU A 361 7.84 16.92 -1.40
CA LEU A 361 8.54 17.05 -0.13
C LEU A 361 10.01 16.65 -0.22
N ALA A 362 10.31 15.54 -0.89
CA ALA A 362 11.68 15.08 -1.10
C ALA A 362 12.49 16.11 -1.91
N SER A 363 11.88 16.74 -2.90
CA SER A 363 12.54 17.77 -3.71
C SER A 363 12.84 19.03 -2.90
N ILE A 364 11.89 19.50 -2.08
CA ILE A 364 12.08 20.64 -1.17
C ILE A 364 13.19 20.33 -0.16
N LEU A 365 13.13 19.18 0.51
CA LEU A 365 14.17 18.77 1.46
C LEU A 365 15.51 18.58 0.77
N SER A 366 15.53 18.06 -0.45
CA SER A 366 16.75 17.90 -1.23
C SER A 366 17.35 19.26 -1.62
N ALA A 367 16.53 20.29 -1.86
CA ALA A 367 17.03 21.64 -2.10
C ALA A 367 17.69 22.23 -0.86
N PHE A 368 17.11 22.00 0.33
CA PHE A 368 17.71 22.43 1.60
C PHE A 368 18.98 21.66 1.98
N LEU A 369 19.00 20.34 1.76
CA LEU A 369 20.10 19.47 2.20
C LEU A 369 21.28 19.40 1.21
N PHE A 370 21.02 19.57 -0.08
CA PHE A 370 22.01 19.42 -1.15
C PHE A 370 22.13 20.66 -2.04
N GLU A 371 21.58 21.80 -1.59
CA GLU A 371 21.69 23.11 -2.26
C GLU A 371 21.26 23.10 -3.74
N VAL A 372 20.23 22.32 -4.06
CA VAL A 372 19.70 22.21 -5.42
C VAL A 372 18.78 23.39 -5.72
N PRO A 373 18.96 24.10 -6.84
CA PRO A 373 18.08 25.21 -7.18
C PRO A 373 16.65 24.73 -7.43
N ILE A 374 15.68 25.36 -6.77
CA ILE A 374 14.26 25.19 -7.04
C ILE A 374 13.87 26.11 -8.20
N THR A 375 13.29 25.54 -9.26
CA THR A 375 12.84 26.31 -10.42
C THR A 375 11.42 26.84 -10.23
N ASN A 376 11.06 27.93 -10.91
CA ASN A 376 9.68 28.44 -10.94
C ASN A 376 8.69 27.39 -11.48
N LEU A 377 9.14 26.57 -12.43
CA LEU A 377 8.37 25.45 -12.96
C LEU A 377 8.05 24.41 -11.87
N PHE A 378 9.02 24.09 -11.01
CA PHE A 378 8.80 23.23 -9.85
C PHE A 378 7.74 23.81 -8.92
N MET A 379 7.81 25.11 -8.61
CA MET A 379 6.84 25.77 -7.72
C MET A 379 5.41 25.68 -8.27
N GLY A 380 5.22 25.93 -9.57
CA GLY A 380 3.92 25.79 -10.23
C GLY A 380 3.37 24.36 -10.16
N GLY A 381 4.21 23.37 -10.47
CA GLY A 381 3.84 21.96 -10.37
C GLY A 381 3.51 21.52 -8.93
N ALA A 382 4.32 21.95 -7.96
CA ALA A 382 4.12 21.64 -6.54
C ALA A 382 2.81 22.23 -6.00
N ALA A 383 2.50 23.48 -6.36
CA ALA A 383 1.23 24.12 -6.02
C ALA A 383 0.03 23.33 -6.56
N LEU A 384 0.13 22.84 -7.82
CA LEU A 384 -0.93 22.04 -8.44
C LEU A 384 -1.11 20.68 -7.74
N VAL A 385 -0.02 20.02 -7.33
CA VAL A 385 -0.08 18.77 -6.55
C VAL A 385 -0.76 18.99 -5.19
N ILE A 386 -0.36 20.03 -4.46
CA ILE A 386 -0.95 20.35 -3.14
C ILE A 386 -2.43 20.67 -3.28
N PHE A 387 -2.80 21.47 -4.29
CA PHE A 387 -4.20 21.80 -4.55
C PHE A 387 -5.02 20.57 -4.93
N ALA A 388 -4.48 19.66 -5.75
CA ALA A 388 -5.14 18.41 -6.10
C ALA A 388 -5.42 17.54 -4.86
N VAL A 389 -4.46 17.42 -3.94
CA VAL A 389 -4.65 16.69 -2.66
C VAL A 389 -5.81 17.30 -1.86
N TYR A 390 -5.86 18.63 -1.76
CA TYR A 390 -6.92 19.35 -1.06
C TYR A 390 -8.31 19.09 -1.68
N VAL A 391 -8.43 19.23 -3.01
CA VAL A 391 -9.70 19.02 -3.72
C VAL A 391 -10.18 17.57 -3.55
N TYR A 392 -9.30 16.57 -3.70
CA TYR A 392 -9.68 15.17 -3.55
C TYR A 392 -10.20 14.84 -2.15
N GLY A 393 -9.57 15.41 -1.11
CA GLY A 393 -9.94 15.19 0.28
C GLY A 393 -11.22 15.90 0.70
N LYS A 394 -11.50 17.09 0.14
CA LYS A 394 -12.66 17.91 0.52
C LYS A 394 -13.98 17.45 -0.12
N PHE A 395 -13.93 16.85 -1.31
CA PHE A 395 -15.13 16.54 -2.10
C PHE A 395 -15.33 15.03 -2.33
N PRO A 396 -15.69 14.25 -1.29
CA PRO A 396 -15.97 12.83 -1.43
C PRO A 396 -17.16 12.56 -2.39
N PRO A 397 -17.27 11.35 -2.95
CA PRO A 397 -18.40 10.96 -3.79
C PRO A 397 -19.71 11.07 -3.00
N LYS A 398 -20.75 11.65 -3.62
CA LYS A 398 -22.10 11.61 -3.06
C LYS A 398 -22.59 10.16 -3.07
N PRO A 399 -23.17 9.64 -1.97
CA PRO A 399 -23.81 8.32 -2.00
C PRO A 399 -24.87 8.29 -3.10
N SER A 400 -24.86 7.26 -3.95
CA SER A 400 -25.86 7.11 -5.01
C SER A 400 -27.26 6.94 -4.40
N ALA A 401 -28.26 7.62 -4.96
CA ALA A 401 -29.65 7.61 -4.48
C ALA A 401 -30.32 6.22 -4.52
N ASP A 402 -29.76 5.24 -5.23
CA ASP A 402 -30.26 3.85 -5.22
C ASP A 402 -29.97 3.10 -3.91
N ALA A 403 -29.04 3.59 -3.08
CA ALA A 403 -28.80 3.03 -1.75
C ALA A 403 -29.92 3.35 -0.74
N SER A 404 -30.78 4.35 -1.01
CA SER A 404 -31.89 4.72 -0.13
C SER A 404 -33.22 4.03 -0.46
N LYS A 405 -33.30 3.23 -1.53
CA LYS A 405 -34.49 2.44 -1.89
C LYS A 405 -34.47 0.99 -1.36
N GLY A 406 -33.43 0.62 -0.63
CA GLY A 406 -33.20 -0.75 -0.14
C GLY A 406 -33.40 -0.93 1.36
N THR A 407 -34.34 -0.24 2.02
CA THR A 407 -34.83 -0.62 3.36
C THR A 407 -36.22 -0.01 3.54
N TYR A 408 -37.17 -0.79 4.08
CA TYR A 408 -38.63 -0.56 4.14
C TYR A 408 -39.43 -1.01 2.91
N SER A 409 -39.34 -2.31 2.57
CA SER A 409 -40.58 -3.02 2.23
C SER A 409 -41.12 -3.55 3.56
N ALA A 410 -42.16 -2.90 4.08
CA ALA A 410 -42.89 -3.38 5.24
C ALA A 410 -43.45 -4.77 4.90
N VAL A 411 -43.04 -5.77 5.66
CA VAL A 411 -43.70 -7.07 5.68
C VAL A 411 -45.16 -6.80 6.12
N PRO A 412 -46.18 -7.13 5.32
CA PRO A 412 -47.55 -7.07 5.80
C PRO A 412 -47.71 -8.16 6.85
N THR A 413 -47.82 -7.79 8.11
CA THR A 413 -48.31 -8.65 9.17
C THR A 413 -49.80 -8.89 8.95
N ALA A 414 -50.15 -9.82 8.07
CA ALA A 414 -51.46 -10.45 8.08
C ALA A 414 -51.44 -11.54 9.15
N VAL A 415 -51.97 -11.21 10.32
CA VAL A 415 -52.36 -12.18 11.34
C VAL A 415 -53.62 -12.88 10.83
N PRO A 416 -53.67 -14.21 10.67
CA PRO A 416 -54.93 -14.89 10.43
C PRO A 416 -55.74 -14.90 11.73
N GLU A 417 -56.87 -14.19 11.73
CA GLU A 417 -57.90 -14.31 12.77
C GLU A 417 -58.36 -15.76 12.88
N GLY A 418 -58.15 -16.36 14.06
CA GLY A 418 -58.73 -17.64 14.41
C GLY A 418 -60.23 -17.53 14.53
N LYS A 419 -60.96 -18.25 13.68
CA LYS A 419 -62.41 -18.47 13.78
C LYS A 419 -62.72 -19.19 15.09
N THR A 420 -63.34 -18.49 16.04
CA THR A 420 -64.18 -19.11 17.07
C THR A 420 -65.38 -19.76 16.38
N THR A 421 -65.42 -21.08 16.35
CA THR A 421 -66.59 -21.83 15.91
C THR A 421 -67.47 -22.04 17.14
N GLU A 422 -68.59 -21.33 17.21
CA GLU A 422 -69.68 -21.69 18.09
C GLU A 422 -70.23 -23.07 17.68
N LEU A 423 -70.33 -23.99 18.62
CA LEU A 423 -71.17 -25.18 18.53
C LEU A 423 -72.13 -25.15 19.72
N SER A 424 -73.30 -24.59 19.47
CA SER A 424 -74.49 -24.68 20.32
C SER A 424 -75.50 -25.58 19.61
N LYS A 425 -76.02 -26.61 20.32
CA LYS A 425 -77.28 -27.36 20.09
C LYS A 425 -77.32 -28.12 18.75
N VAL A 426 -77.47 -29.45 18.68
CA VAL A 426 -78.43 -30.41 19.27
C VAL A 426 -77.80 -31.80 19.17
#